data_AF-G6EA48-F1
#
_entry.id   AF-G6EA48-F1
#
_cell.length_a   1.000
_cell.length_b   1.000
_cell.length_c   1.000
_cell.angle_alpha   90.00
_cell.angle_beta   90.00
_cell.angle_gamma   90.00
#
_symmetry.space_group_name_H-M   'P 1'
#
loop_
_entity.id
_entity.type
_entity.pdbx_description
1 polymer ?
#
loop_
_entity_poly.entity_id
_entity_poly.type
_entity_poly.pdbx_seq_one_letter_code
_entity_poly.pdbx_strand_id
1 'polypeptide(L)'
;MIRRLCIAMLPLLLAACFQSENPHFVRSALVQPADLLGLRLNIENAPKSIAYNLFRRDKNGGVIWVTDRKGAETTHNQVIPLAGPDSFLFVMNTNEETVQYAVLERLKSGAWGMSTIELSRESPFAEQNVAYARSIAARHGLSLHVGDGTTIESPLTADAVLAMFRDPDFLGALSMQRSTIMLAPRARGEPGEELRLDPESMQPALVGVALQPGTLGTLGELAKPEGLAGRYLQANPYHEDGLLPTTIRLLDTGQFEISTKDSRRAVISLFPFNEAEGQYLAIKDLEYGEEDNPSHAVNIDYVVRTSDGWIFQSVTVQECVARSAIVSMHRDLMGRAALRHGLTWNGSDLSGLKSIEQLAALFGDGQFTSGLSVDDERVERLFSRESIQTRLLDK
;
A
#
# COMPACT_ATOMS: atom_id res chain seq x y z
N MET A 1 13.57 54.66 8.94
CA MET A 1 13.90 53.35 8.33
C MET A 1 14.02 52.22 9.35
N ILE A 2 14.82 52.35 10.42
CA ILE A 2 15.11 51.28 11.42
C ILE A 2 13.87 50.46 11.86
N ARG A 3 12.74 51.11 12.18
CA ARG A 3 11.49 50.42 12.58
C ARG A 3 10.95 49.38 11.57
N ARG A 4 11.16 49.57 10.26
CA ARG A 4 10.75 48.58 9.24
C ARG A 4 11.73 47.42 9.11
N LEU A 5 13.01 47.63 9.41
CA LEU A 5 14.02 46.56 9.41
C LEU A 5 13.77 45.58 10.56
N CYS A 6 13.50 46.08 11.77
CA CYS A 6 13.20 45.24 12.93
C CYS A 6 11.93 44.40 12.74
N ILE A 7 10.90 44.93 12.08
CA ILE A 7 9.65 44.19 11.78
C ILE A 7 9.87 43.10 10.72
N ALA A 8 10.83 43.27 9.80
CA ALA A 8 11.19 42.24 8.82
C ALA A 8 12.14 41.17 9.39
N MET A 9 13.02 41.53 10.34
CA MET A 9 13.93 40.56 10.96
C MET A 9 13.29 39.73 12.07
N LEU A 10 12.24 40.21 12.75
CA LEU A 10 11.57 39.42 13.80
C LEU A 10 10.97 38.10 13.28
N PRO A 11 10.22 38.07 12.15
CA PRO A 11 9.73 36.83 11.56
C PRO A 11 10.85 35.90 11.08
N LEU A 12 11.96 36.44 10.56
CA LEU A 12 13.12 35.65 10.14
C LEU A 12 13.87 35.04 11.33
N LEU A 13 13.97 35.76 12.45
CA LEU A 13 14.54 35.23 13.70
C LEU A 13 13.61 34.20 14.37
N LEU A 14 12.29 34.40 14.30
CA LEU A 14 11.32 33.41 14.77
C LEU A 14 11.30 32.15 13.89
N ALA A 15 11.41 32.29 12.57
CA ALA A 15 11.53 31.17 11.64
C ALA A 15 12.83 30.37 11.86
N ALA A 16 13.94 31.05 12.19
CA ALA A 16 15.22 30.41 12.48
C ALA A 16 15.27 29.67 13.84
N CYS A 17 14.27 29.82 14.71
CA CYS A 17 14.16 29.08 15.97
C CYS A 17 13.43 27.74 15.86
N PHE A 18 12.89 27.38 14.69
CA PHE A 18 12.27 26.07 14.47
C PHE A 18 13.29 25.06 13.88
N GLN A 19 14.37 24.80 14.63
CA GLN A 19 15.02 23.49 14.48
C GLN A 19 14.00 22.41 14.89
N SER A 20 13.96 21.32 14.13
CA SER A 20 12.99 20.24 14.32
C SER A 20 13.33 19.41 15.55
N GLU A 21 12.96 19.87 16.74
CA GLU A 21 12.97 19.04 17.95
C GLU A 21 11.99 17.86 17.78
N ASN A 22 12.41 16.66 18.21
CA ASN A 22 11.55 15.48 18.22
C ASN A 22 10.25 15.77 19.03
N PRO A 23 9.05 15.43 18.52
CA PRO A 23 7.79 15.80 19.16
C PRO A 23 7.65 15.19 20.56
N HIS A 24 7.76 16.06 21.58
CA HIS A 24 7.58 15.68 22.98
C HIS A 24 6.09 15.69 23.35
N PHE A 25 5.43 14.53 23.19
CA PHE A 25 4.06 14.33 23.63
C PHE A 25 3.91 14.47 25.15
N VAL A 26 2.87 15.17 25.59
CA VAL A 26 2.54 15.35 27.01
C VAL A 26 2.28 14.00 27.69
N ARG A 27 2.76 13.86 28.93
CA ARG A 27 2.68 12.59 29.70
C ARG A 27 1.25 12.04 29.84
N SER A 28 0.23 12.89 29.81
CA SER A 28 -1.19 12.52 29.86
C SER A 28 -1.70 11.84 28.58
N ALA A 29 -1.03 11.99 27.44
CA ALA A 29 -1.34 11.28 26.19
C ALA A 29 -0.68 9.89 26.11
N LEU A 30 0.33 9.63 26.95
CA LEU A 30 1.12 8.40 26.92
C LEU A 30 0.45 7.26 27.70
N VAL A 31 0.54 6.05 27.16
CA VAL A 31 0.08 4.83 27.82
C VAL A 31 1.20 3.80 27.95
N GLN A 32 1.07 2.91 28.94
CA GLN A 32 1.93 1.74 29.12
C GLN A 32 1.04 0.49 29.20
N PRO A 33 0.62 -0.10 28.05
CA PRO A 33 -0.25 -1.26 28.04
C PRO A 33 0.37 -2.40 28.87
N ALA A 34 -0.27 -2.77 29.97
CA ALA A 34 0.32 -3.68 30.95
C ALA A 34 0.62 -5.07 30.35
N ASP A 35 -0.18 -5.45 29.35
CA ASP A 35 -0.13 -6.67 28.56
C ASP A 35 0.78 -6.58 27.32
N LEU A 36 1.46 -5.46 27.07
CA LEU A 36 2.62 -5.33 26.18
C LEU A 36 3.94 -5.57 26.94
N LEU A 37 4.00 -5.12 28.20
CA LEU A 37 5.21 -5.19 29.04
C LEU A 37 5.71 -6.63 29.25
N GLY A 38 7.00 -6.74 29.59
CA GLY A 38 7.70 -8.00 29.81
C GLY A 38 8.45 -8.48 28.57
N LEU A 39 8.99 -9.70 28.67
CA LEU A 39 9.66 -10.36 27.55
C LEU A 39 8.62 -10.79 26.50
N ARG A 40 8.97 -10.68 25.22
CA ARG A 40 8.16 -11.07 24.06
C ARG A 40 9.02 -11.88 23.10
N LEU A 41 8.43 -12.93 22.55
CA LEU A 41 8.96 -13.63 21.38
C LEU A 41 8.64 -12.78 20.14
N ASN A 42 9.66 -12.38 19.40
CA ASN A 42 9.55 -11.66 18.13
C ASN A 42 9.55 -12.69 16.98
N ILE A 43 8.52 -12.62 16.14
CA ILE A 43 8.40 -13.35 14.87
C ILE A 43 8.42 -12.31 13.75
N GLU A 44 9.57 -12.22 13.07
CA GLU A 44 9.77 -11.44 11.84
C GLU A 44 9.21 -12.23 10.64
N ASN A 45 8.76 -11.56 9.57
CA ASN A 45 8.15 -12.24 8.40
C ASN A 45 9.15 -13.16 7.64
N ALA A 46 10.46 -12.98 7.82
CA ALA A 46 11.49 -13.87 7.29
C ALA A 46 12.05 -14.77 8.42
N PRO A 47 11.89 -16.11 8.36
CA PRO A 47 12.16 -17.03 9.48
C PRO A 47 13.67 -17.34 9.65
N LYS A 48 14.52 -16.33 9.74
CA LYS A 48 15.99 -16.48 9.87
C LYS A 48 16.48 -16.49 11.32
N SER A 49 15.69 -16.02 12.28
CA SER A 49 15.98 -16.18 13.71
C SER A 49 14.75 -15.99 14.59
N ILE A 50 14.65 -16.77 15.67
CA ILE A 50 13.83 -16.41 16.84
C ILE A 50 14.58 -15.30 17.60
N ALA A 51 13.94 -14.15 17.78
CA ALA A 51 14.46 -13.05 18.57
C ALA A 51 13.56 -12.79 19.79
N TYR A 52 14.12 -12.16 20.83
CA TYR A 52 13.34 -11.69 21.97
C TYR A 52 13.39 -10.16 22.09
N ASN A 53 12.24 -9.58 22.42
CA ASN A 53 12.09 -8.16 22.73
C ASN A 53 11.66 -8.02 24.20
N LEU A 54 12.25 -7.10 24.95
CA LEU A 54 11.89 -6.84 26.35
C LEU A 54 11.35 -5.42 26.49
N PHE A 55 10.06 -5.33 26.82
CA PHE A 55 9.36 -4.06 27.04
C PHE A 55 9.29 -3.75 28.54
N ARG A 56 9.75 -2.56 28.93
CA ARG A 56 9.77 -2.09 30.33
C ARG A 56 9.09 -0.73 30.43
N ARG A 57 8.60 -0.38 31.63
CA ARG A 57 8.05 0.95 31.91
C ARG A 57 9.17 2.00 31.86
N ASP A 58 8.94 3.09 31.15
CA ASP A 58 9.73 4.31 31.34
C ASP A 58 9.20 5.10 32.56
N LYS A 59 10.10 5.70 33.33
CA LYS A 59 9.78 6.68 34.38
C LYS A 59 9.01 7.90 33.84
N ASN A 60 9.24 8.25 32.56
CA ASN A 60 8.64 9.40 31.89
C ASN A 60 7.22 9.13 31.35
N GLY A 61 6.73 7.88 31.42
CA GLY A 61 5.40 7.49 30.91
C GLY A 61 5.42 6.75 29.56
N GLY A 62 6.54 6.77 28.83
CA GLY A 62 6.76 5.95 27.63
C GLY A 62 7.06 4.47 27.94
N VAL A 63 7.53 3.74 26.94
CA VAL A 63 7.94 2.33 27.02
C VAL A 63 9.38 2.18 26.54
N ILE A 64 10.21 1.54 27.36
CA ILE A 64 11.58 1.18 26.99
C ILE A 64 11.51 -0.14 26.23
N TRP A 65 12.11 -0.18 25.04
CA TRP A 65 12.26 -1.40 24.24
C TRP A 65 13.75 -1.79 24.18
N VAL A 66 14.03 -3.06 24.48
CA VAL A 66 15.36 -3.67 24.33
C VAL A 66 15.20 -4.89 23.42
N THR A 67 16.02 -4.98 22.36
CA THR A 67 16.11 -6.18 21.52
C THR A 67 17.26 -7.07 22.01
N ASP A 68 17.12 -8.40 21.91
CA ASP A 68 18.16 -9.36 22.32
C ASP A 68 19.33 -9.48 21.31
N ARG A 69 19.52 -8.47 20.45
CA ARG A 69 20.63 -8.41 19.50
C ARG A 69 21.88 -7.91 20.23
N LYS A 70 23.02 -8.58 20.03
CA LYS A 70 24.27 -8.28 20.73
C LYS A 70 24.79 -6.89 20.36
N GLY A 71 24.72 -5.93 21.29
CA GLY A 71 25.04 -4.52 21.05
C GLY A 71 23.83 -3.62 20.78
N ALA A 72 22.60 -4.11 20.96
CA ALA A 72 21.39 -3.32 20.80
C ALA A 72 21.30 -2.15 21.78
N GLU A 73 20.95 -0.98 21.23
CA GLU A 73 20.68 0.22 22.01
C GLU A 73 19.33 0.11 22.74
N THR A 74 19.23 0.79 23.89
CA THR A 74 17.99 0.88 24.66
C THR A 74 17.18 2.08 24.16
N THR A 75 16.12 1.84 23.40
CA THR A 75 15.30 2.94 22.87
C THR A 75 14.20 3.34 23.85
N HIS A 76 14.01 4.65 23.98
CA HIS A 76 12.93 5.26 24.75
C HIS A 76 11.79 5.63 23.80
N ASN A 77 10.69 4.88 23.85
CA ASN A 77 9.60 4.98 22.88
C ASN A 77 8.35 5.55 23.56
N GLN A 78 7.45 6.16 22.80
CA GLN A 78 6.15 6.60 23.30
C GLN A 78 5.05 5.73 22.69
N VAL A 79 4.01 5.42 23.48
CA VAL A 79 2.83 4.68 23.02
C VAL A 79 1.61 5.55 23.28
N ILE A 80 0.81 5.80 22.25
CA ILE A 80 -0.31 6.75 22.29
C ILE A 80 -1.57 6.09 21.70
N PRO A 81 -2.75 6.17 22.33
CA PRO A 81 -3.98 5.60 21.78
C PRO A 81 -4.44 6.30 20.50
N LEU A 82 -4.79 5.49 19.48
CA LEU A 82 -5.38 5.91 18.20
C LEU A 82 -6.91 5.78 18.20
N ALA A 83 -7.52 5.75 17.02
CA ALA A 83 -8.93 5.48 16.82
C ALA A 83 -9.25 3.99 17.09
N GLY A 84 -9.67 3.68 18.32
CA GLY A 84 -10.09 2.34 18.75
C GLY A 84 -9.43 1.90 20.06
N PRO A 85 -9.99 0.90 20.77
CA PRO A 85 -9.46 0.45 22.06
C PRO A 85 -8.16 -0.37 21.96
N ASP A 86 -7.84 -0.89 20.78
CA ASP A 86 -6.79 -1.89 20.55
C ASP A 86 -5.70 -1.43 19.57
N SER A 87 -5.76 -0.18 19.05
CA SER A 87 -4.79 0.37 18.09
C SER A 87 -4.04 1.58 18.69
N PHE A 88 -2.73 1.62 18.50
CA PHE A 88 -1.82 2.58 19.14
C PHE A 88 -0.76 3.08 18.16
N LEU A 89 -0.34 4.34 18.32
CA LEU A 89 0.84 4.89 17.68
C LEU A 89 2.05 4.52 18.54
N PHE A 90 3.02 3.86 17.92
CA PHE A 90 4.31 3.57 18.51
C PHE A 90 5.35 4.52 17.92
N VAL A 91 5.83 5.44 18.75
CA VAL A 91 6.78 6.49 18.37
C VAL A 91 8.17 6.05 18.81
N MET A 92 9.02 5.76 17.83
CA MET A 92 10.38 5.27 18.00
C MET A 92 11.38 6.41 17.86
N ASN A 93 12.02 6.79 18.96
CA ASN A 93 13.16 7.70 18.93
C ASN A 93 14.40 6.87 18.57
N THR A 94 14.86 6.97 17.31
CA THR A 94 16.03 6.20 16.82
C THR A 94 17.33 6.96 17.05
N ASN A 95 17.30 8.29 17.04
CA ASN A 95 18.40 9.17 17.46
C ASN A 95 17.84 10.54 17.90
N GLU A 96 18.71 11.53 18.16
CA GLU A 96 18.30 12.87 18.63
C GLU A 96 17.54 13.70 17.57
N GLU A 97 17.61 13.33 16.29
CA GLU A 97 17.08 14.09 15.14
C GLU A 97 15.98 13.35 14.35
N THR A 98 15.75 12.06 14.64
CA THR A 98 14.89 11.18 13.84
C THR A 98 13.88 10.43 14.70
N VAL A 99 12.61 10.56 14.32
CA VAL A 99 11.50 9.78 14.87
C VAL A 99 10.90 8.89 13.77
N GLN A 100 10.76 7.61 14.07
CA GLN A 100 9.99 6.66 13.27
C GLN A 100 8.63 6.41 13.91
N TYR A 101 7.62 6.17 13.07
CA TYR A 101 6.25 5.90 13.50
C TYR A 101 5.81 4.53 13.02
N ALA A 102 5.23 3.74 13.92
CA ALA A 102 4.64 2.44 13.63
C ALA A 102 3.22 2.37 14.21
N VAL A 103 2.35 1.59 13.59
CA VAL A 103 1.08 1.18 14.19
C VAL A 103 1.33 -0.07 15.03
N LEU A 104 0.87 -0.06 16.28
CA LEU A 104 0.93 -1.18 17.22
C LEU A 104 -0.51 -1.59 17.57
N GLU A 105 -0.84 -2.86 17.39
CA GLU A 105 -2.21 -3.36 17.58
C GLU A 105 -2.28 -4.61 18.45
N ARG A 106 -3.29 -4.67 19.33
CA ARG A 106 -3.60 -5.87 20.10
C ARG A 106 -4.44 -6.82 19.24
N LEU A 107 -3.92 -8.02 19.01
CA LEU A 107 -4.59 -9.06 18.25
C LEU A 107 -5.52 -9.88 19.16
N LYS A 108 -6.59 -10.46 18.59
CA LYS A 108 -7.57 -11.30 19.32
C LYS A 108 -6.95 -12.50 20.05
N SER A 109 -5.78 -12.97 19.60
CA SER A 109 -4.99 -14.03 20.23
C SER A 109 -4.21 -13.58 21.49
N GLY A 110 -4.31 -12.31 21.89
CA GLY A 110 -3.49 -11.71 22.95
C GLY A 110 -2.04 -11.42 22.52
N ALA A 111 -1.73 -11.65 21.25
CA ALA A 111 -0.50 -11.21 20.60
C ALA A 111 -0.55 -9.71 20.28
N TRP A 112 0.61 -9.12 19.98
CA TRP A 112 0.71 -7.76 19.45
C TRP A 112 1.25 -7.78 18.03
N GLY A 113 0.59 -7.09 17.10
CA GLY A 113 1.11 -6.82 15.76
C GLY A 113 1.78 -5.45 15.73
N MET A 114 2.90 -5.32 15.03
CA MET A 114 3.54 -4.05 14.73
C MET A 114 3.75 -3.91 13.22
N SER A 115 3.35 -2.77 12.68
CA SER A 115 3.44 -2.43 11.25
C SER A 115 4.16 -1.10 11.09
N THR A 116 5.13 -1.03 10.19
CA THR A 116 5.72 0.24 9.77
C THR A 116 4.72 1.03 8.93
N ILE A 117 4.85 2.35 8.99
CA ILE A 117 3.97 3.29 8.30
C ILE A 117 4.74 3.89 7.14
N GLU A 118 4.30 3.62 5.92
CA GLU A 118 5.03 4.00 4.71
C GLU A 118 4.08 4.56 3.64
N LEU A 119 4.53 5.57 2.91
CA LEU A 119 3.95 5.94 1.62
C LEU A 119 4.69 5.16 0.53
N SER A 120 4.04 4.10 0.03
CA SER A 120 4.62 3.23 -1.00
C SER A 120 4.96 4.03 -2.26
N ARG A 121 6.15 3.78 -2.81
CA ARG A 121 6.66 4.42 -4.04
C ARG A 121 6.79 3.48 -5.23
N GLU A 122 6.84 2.20 -4.94
CA GLU A 122 6.96 1.14 -5.94
C GLU A 122 5.56 0.70 -6.42
N SER A 123 4.50 1.27 -5.81
CA SER A 123 3.12 1.18 -6.30
C SER A 123 2.90 2.08 -7.54
N PRO A 124 2.18 1.59 -8.57
CA PRO A 124 1.66 2.41 -9.68
C PRO A 124 0.87 3.66 -9.28
N PHE A 125 0.35 3.71 -8.05
CA PHE A 125 -0.48 4.80 -7.55
C PHE A 125 0.25 5.72 -6.54
N ALA A 126 1.59 5.65 -6.51
CA ALA A 126 2.42 6.37 -5.55
C ALA A 126 2.15 7.89 -5.56
N GLU A 127 1.98 8.51 -6.72
CA GLU A 127 1.76 9.96 -6.82
C GLU A 127 0.43 10.39 -6.19
N GLN A 128 -0.65 9.67 -6.51
CA GLN A 128 -2.00 9.91 -6.00
C GLN A 128 -2.04 9.70 -4.48
N ASN A 129 -1.44 8.61 -4.00
CA ASN A 129 -1.36 8.27 -2.58
C ASN A 129 -0.55 9.31 -1.79
N VAL A 130 0.60 9.73 -2.31
CA VAL A 130 1.45 10.79 -1.70
C VAL A 130 0.74 12.14 -1.71
N ALA A 131 0.06 12.51 -2.81
CA ALA A 131 -0.69 13.75 -2.90
C ALA A 131 -1.86 13.78 -1.89
N TYR A 132 -2.59 12.67 -1.76
CA TYR A 132 -3.67 12.53 -0.79
C TYR A 132 -3.16 12.62 0.65
N ALA A 133 -2.14 11.84 1.03
CA ALA A 133 -1.53 11.90 2.35
C ALA A 133 -0.99 13.31 2.70
N ARG A 134 -0.31 13.98 1.76
CA ARG A 134 0.15 15.37 1.92
C ARG A 134 -1.00 16.34 2.10
N SER A 135 -2.10 16.18 1.36
CA SER A 135 -3.28 17.01 1.51
C SER A 135 -3.86 16.91 2.92
N ILE A 136 -3.90 15.71 3.50
CA ILE A 136 -4.39 15.46 4.86
C ILE A 136 -3.45 16.09 5.89
N ALA A 137 -2.14 15.87 5.78
CA ALA A 137 -1.16 16.50 6.67
C ALA A 137 -1.26 18.02 6.68
N ALA A 138 -1.48 18.64 5.51
CA ALA A 138 -1.69 20.08 5.39
C ALA A 138 -2.96 20.57 6.11
N ARG A 139 -4.03 19.75 6.22
CA ARG A 139 -5.22 20.07 7.06
C ARG A 139 -4.85 20.22 8.54
N HIS A 140 -3.82 19.53 9.00
CA HIS A 140 -3.29 19.57 10.37
C HIS A 140 -2.10 20.54 10.53
N GLY A 141 -1.73 21.29 9.49
CA GLY A 141 -0.61 22.23 9.52
C GLY A 141 0.78 21.59 9.44
N LEU A 142 0.87 20.34 8.96
CA LEU A 142 2.10 19.57 8.82
C LEU A 142 2.46 19.36 7.34
N SER A 143 3.74 19.12 7.06
CA SER A 143 4.22 18.69 5.74
C SER A 143 4.80 17.27 5.78
N LEU A 144 4.56 16.48 4.74
CA LEU A 144 5.16 15.15 4.58
C LEU A 144 6.25 15.19 3.52
N HIS A 145 7.46 14.87 3.94
CA HIS A 145 8.57 14.59 3.04
C HIS A 145 8.66 13.09 2.78
N VAL A 146 9.08 12.77 1.56
CA VAL A 146 8.98 11.45 0.95
C VAL A 146 10.36 11.20 0.30
N GLY A 147 11.35 10.95 1.16
CA GLY A 147 12.79 10.79 0.89
C GLY A 147 13.29 9.39 1.33
N ASP A 148 14.44 9.20 1.97
CA ASP A 148 14.92 7.83 2.30
C ASP A 148 14.09 7.09 3.40
N GLY A 149 12.94 7.66 3.77
CA GLY A 149 11.77 7.06 4.41
C GLY A 149 10.55 7.98 4.21
N THR A 150 9.46 7.75 4.93
CA THR A 150 8.38 8.76 5.07
C THR A 150 8.67 9.58 6.32
N THR A 151 8.90 10.89 6.18
CA THR A 151 9.22 11.80 7.28
C THR A 151 8.18 12.91 7.41
N ILE A 152 7.87 13.27 8.66
CA ILE A 152 6.95 14.38 8.97
C ILE A 152 7.82 15.60 9.30
N GLU A 153 7.62 16.70 8.60
CA GLU A 153 8.41 17.93 8.74
C GLU A 153 7.64 19.05 9.48
N SER A 154 8.43 20.00 9.97
CA SER A 154 8.13 21.15 10.83
C SER A 154 6.88 21.99 10.48
N PRO A 155 6.21 22.65 11.45
CA PRO A 155 6.46 22.62 12.90
C PRO A 155 5.73 21.49 13.61
N LEU A 156 6.50 20.54 14.15
CA LEU A 156 6.01 19.36 14.86
C LEU A 156 5.50 19.74 16.27
N THR A 157 4.34 20.38 16.36
CA THR A 157 3.60 20.33 17.62
C THR A 157 3.09 18.91 17.82
N ALA A 158 3.37 18.32 18.99
CA ALA A 158 2.95 16.96 19.32
C ALA A 158 1.42 16.79 19.18
N ASP A 159 0.65 17.85 19.44
CA ASP A 159 -0.80 17.89 19.24
C ASP A 159 -1.22 17.82 17.76
N ALA A 160 -0.51 18.48 16.83
CA ALA A 160 -0.79 18.38 15.40
C ALA A 160 -0.43 16.98 14.85
N VAL A 161 0.70 16.41 15.26
CA VAL A 161 1.09 15.04 14.90
C VAL A 161 0.04 14.05 15.42
N LEU A 162 -0.42 14.22 16.66
CA LEU A 162 -1.47 13.39 17.24
C LEU A 162 -2.84 13.59 16.56
N ALA A 163 -3.18 14.81 16.16
CA ALA A 163 -4.41 15.10 15.42
C ALA A 163 -4.39 14.42 14.04
N MET A 164 -3.26 14.47 13.33
CA MET A 164 -3.07 13.80 12.04
C MET A 164 -3.15 12.28 12.19
N PHE A 165 -2.47 11.66 13.15
CA PHE A 165 -2.59 10.21 13.38
C PHE A 165 -3.96 9.76 13.92
N ARG A 166 -4.78 10.68 14.45
CA ARG A 166 -6.19 10.41 14.82
C ARG A 166 -7.18 10.64 13.69
N ASP A 167 -6.72 11.22 12.58
CA ASP A 167 -7.53 11.40 11.38
C ASP A 167 -7.69 10.04 10.66
N PRO A 168 -8.92 9.50 10.55
CA PRO A 168 -9.13 8.22 9.88
C PRO A 168 -8.81 8.29 8.39
N ASP A 169 -8.93 9.46 7.75
CA ASP A 169 -8.49 9.62 6.36
C ASP A 169 -6.97 9.46 6.25
N PHE A 170 -6.19 9.85 7.27
CA PHE A 170 -4.74 9.69 7.30
C PHE A 170 -4.33 8.24 7.56
N LEU A 171 -4.90 7.58 8.57
CA LEU A 171 -4.60 6.18 8.87
C LEU A 171 -4.93 5.24 7.69
N GLY A 172 -5.93 5.58 6.88
CA GLY A 172 -6.25 4.85 5.65
C GLY A 172 -5.63 5.41 4.36
N ALA A 173 -4.75 6.41 4.44
CA ALA A 173 -3.89 6.84 3.34
C ALA A 173 -2.53 6.11 3.32
N LEU A 174 -2.19 5.45 4.43
CA LEU A 174 -0.87 4.91 4.72
C LEU A 174 -0.78 3.42 4.38
N SER A 175 0.25 3.04 3.61
CA SER A 175 0.59 1.63 3.45
C SER A 175 1.19 1.11 4.76
N MET A 176 0.64 0.00 5.25
CA MET A 176 1.10 -0.64 6.48
C MET A 176 1.85 -1.94 6.14
N GLN A 177 3.18 -1.86 6.06
CA GLN A 177 4.00 -3.05 5.94
C GLN A 177 4.13 -3.71 7.32
N ARG A 178 3.71 -4.97 7.44
CA ARG A 178 3.80 -5.66 8.74
C ARG A 178 5.24 -6.05 9.03
N SER A 179 5.82 -5.51 10.09
CA SER A 179 7.21 -5.77 10.44
C SER A 179 7.38 -6.95 11.41
N THR A 180 6.44 -7.17 12.34
CA THR A 180 6.65 -8.14 13.45
C THR A 180 5.34 -8.58 14.13
N ILE A 181 5.28 -9.85 14.57
CA ILE A 181 4.35 -10.29 15.64
C ILE A 181 5.12 -10.48 16.95
N MET A 182 4.55 -10.02 18.07
CA MET A 182 5.08 -10.19 19.42
C MET A 182 4.18 -11.08 20.28
N LEU A 183 4.67 -12.25 20.65
CA LEU A 183 3.97 -13.22 21.52
C LEU A 183 4.48 -13.17 22.96
N ALA A 184 3.63 -13.54 23.94
CA ALA A 184 4.09 -13.76 25.31
C ALA A 184 4.95 -15.05 25.38
N PRO A 185 6.02 -15.14 26.22
CA PRO A 185 7.00 -16.22 26.16
C PRO A 185 6.48 -17.60 26.60
N ARG A 186 5.24 -17.65 27.11
CA ARG A 186 4.53 -18.87 27.54
C ARG A 186 3.22 -19.08 26.78
N ALA A 187 2.95 -18.30 25.73
CA ALA A 187 1.85 -18.57 24.81
C ALA A 187 2.16 -19.88 24.06
N ARG A 188 1.69 -20.99 24.62
CA ARG A 188 1.56 -22.24 23.87
C ARG A 188 0.33 -22.08 22.99
N GLY A 189 0.50 -22.03 21.68
CA GLY A 189 -0.61 -22.42 20.80
C GLY A 189 -0.98 -23.85 21.15
N GLU A 190 -2.27 -24.16 21.23
CA GLU A 190 -2.69 -25.55 21.42
C GLU A 190 -2.22 -26.37 20.20
N PRO A 191 -1.80 -27.65 20.36
CA PRO A 191 -1.41 -28.47 19.22
C PRO A 191 -2.62 -28.72 18.30
N GLY A 192 -2.78 -27.89 17.26
CA GLY A 192 -3.96 -27.86 16.40
C GLY A 192 -4.56 -26.45 16.22
N GLU A 193 -4.34 -25.55 17.19
CA GLU A 193 -4.36 -24.10 16.90
C GLU A 193 -3.07 -23.75 16.16
N GLU A 194 -3.07 -24.04 14.87
CA GLU A 194 -2.19 -23.32 13.96
C GLU A 194 -2.45 -21.83 14.17
N LEU A 195 -1.39 -21.05 14.45
CA LEU A 195 -1.44 -19.58 14.49
C LEU A 195 -1.60 -19.05 13.05
N ARG A 196 -2.71 -19.46 12.43
CA ARG A 196 -3.19 -19.06 11.12
C ARG A 196 -3.44 -17.57 11.17
N LEU A 197 -2.44 -16.83 10.71
CA LEU A 197 -2.69 -15.80 9.71
C LEU A 197 -3.54 -16.48 8.65
N ASP A 198 -4.81 -16.10 8.61
CA ASP A 198 -5.87 -16.90 8.00
C ASP A 198 -5.53 -17.20 6.52
N PRO A 199 -5.18 -18.43 6.12
CA PRO A 199 -4.81 -18.71 4.74
C PRO A 199 -6.03 -18.60 3.81
N GLU A 200 -7.24 -18.57 4.38
CA GLU A 200 -8.47 -18.27 3.66
C GLU A 200 -8.75 -16.76 3.54
N SER A 201 -7.99 -15.89 4.22
CA SER A 201 -7.68 -14.56 3.66
C SER A 201 -6.58 -14.68 2.61
N MET A 202 -6.80 -15.53 1.60
CA MET A 202 -6.24 -15.30 0.28
C MET A 202 -6.49 -13.82 -0.04
N GLN A 203 -5.47 -13.16 -0.58
CA GLN A 203 -5.57 -11.77 -1.00
C GLN A 203 -6.89 -11.61 -1.76
N PRO A 204 -7.79 -10.70 -1.32
CA PRO A 204 -8.81 -10.20 -2.21
C PRO A 204 -8.06 -9.41 -3.28
N ALA A 205 -7.64 -10.12 -4.33
CA ALA A 205 -7.47 -9.51 -5.62
C ALA A 205 -8.74 -8.71 -5.92
N LEU A 206 -8.62 -7.66 -6.75
CA LEU A 206 -9.78 -6.90 -7.19
C LEU A 206 -10.54 -7.74 -8.24
N VAL A 207 -11.07 -8.87 -7.79
CA VAL A 207 -11.80 -9.86 -8.59
C VAL A 207 -13.16 -9.26 -8.87
N GLY A 208 -13.33 -8.78 -10.09
CA GLY A 208 -14.59 -8.24 -10.54
C GLY A 208 -14.75 -6.76 -10.24
N VAL A 209 -14.42 -5.94 -11.24
CA VAL A 209 -15.51 -5.05 -11.65
C VAL A 209 -16.61 -5.97 -12.16
N ALA A 210 -17.78 -5.96 -11.54
CA ALA A 210 -18.94 -6.69 -12.04
C ALA A 210 -19.52 -5.85 -13.18
N LEU A 211 -18.94 -5.98 -14.38
CA LEU A 211 -19.43 -5.29 -15.56
C LEU A 211 -20.70 -5.97 -16.08
N GLN A 212 -21.62 -5.17 -16.61
CA GLN A 212 -22.75 -5.74 -17.32
C GLN A 212 -22.25 -6.38 -18.63
N PRO A 213 -22.81 -7.54 -19.03
CA PRO A 213 -22.37 -8.22 -20.24
C PRO A 213 -22.41 -7.29 -21.46
N GLY A 214 -21.30 -7.23 -22.21
CA GLY A 214 -21.20 -6.43 -23.44
C GLY A 214 -20.97 -4.93 -23.26
N THR A 215 -20.90 -4.36 -22.06
CA THR A 215 -20.70 -2.91 -21.90
C THR A 215 -19.26 -2.44 -22.11
N LEU A 216 -18.26 -3.33 -22.11
CA LEU A 216 -16.83 -2.97 -22.25
C LEU A 216 -16.55 -2.05 -23.45
N GLY A 217 -17.08 -2.40 -24.63
CA GLY A 217 -16.93 -1.60 -25.86
C GLY A 217 -17.78 -0.33 -25.90
N THR A 218 -18.63 -0.09 -24.89
CA THR A 218 -19.43 1.14 -24.76
C THR A 218 -18.91 2.09 -23.68
N LEU A 219 -17.86 1.72 -22.94
CA LEU A 219 -17.30 2.55 -21.86
C LEU A 219 -16.49 3.75 -22.36
N GLY A 220 -15.87 3.66 -23.55
CA GLY A 220 -15.04 4.72 -24.10
C GLY A 220 -14.18 4.24 -25.26
N GLU A 221 -13.31 5.11 -25.79
CA GLU A 221 -12.36 4.73 -26.84
C GLU A 221 -11.21 3.88 -26.28
N LEU A 222 -10.91 2.78 -26.96
CA LEU A 222 -9.82 1.87 -26.59
C LEU A 222 -8.46 2.42 -27.02
N ALA A 223 -7.53 2.47 -26.07
CA ALA A 223 -6.13 2.82 -26.33
C ALA A 223 -5.47 1.76 -27.22
N LYS A 224 -4.67 2.21 -28.20
CA LYS A 224 -3.94 1.35 -29.15
C LYS A 224 -2.44 1.65 -29.08
N PRO A 225 -1.76 1.36 -27.95
CA PRO A 225 -0.35 1.68 -27.78
C PRO A 225 0.53 1.09 -28.90
N GLU A 226 1.39 1.93 -29.47
CA GLU A 226 2.34 1.50 -30.48
C GLU A 226 3.33 0.48 -29.88
N GLY A 227 3.54 -0.62 -30.61
CA GLY A 227 4.48 -1.67 -30.20
C GLY A 227 3.98 -2.59 -29.09
N LEU A 228 2.67 -2.62 -28.80
CA LEU A 228 2.03 -3.68 -27.99
C LEU A 228 1.58 -4.89 -28.83
N ALA A 229 1.09 -4.67 -30.05
CA ALA A 229 0.80 -5.77 -30.97
C ALA A 229 2.13 -6.33 -31.54
N GLY A 230 2.35 -7.64 -31.42
CA GLY A 230 3.63 -8.23 -31.76
C GLY A 230 3.85 -9.65 -31.24
N ARG A 231 5.12 -10.06 -31.23
CA ARG A 231 5.59 -11.36 -30.73
C ARG A 231 6.64 -11.16 -29.63
N TYR A 232 6.32 -11.65 -28.44
CA TYR A 232 7.10 -11.49 -27.22
C TYR A 232 7.53 -12.85 -26.68
N LEU A 233 8.40 -12.81 -25.68
CA LEU A 233 8.69 -13.93 -24.81
C LEU A 233 8.19 -13.56 -23.40
N GLN A 234 7.24 -14.34 -22.89
CA GLN A 234 6.64 -14.15 -21.57
C GLN A 234 7.47 -14.92 -20.53
N ALA A 235 7.73 -14.31 -19.37
CA ALA A 235 8.28 -15.03 -18.22
C ALA A 235 7.32 -16.14 -17.78
N ASN A 236 7.80 -17.38 -17.65
CA ASN A 236 6.99 -18.50 -17.21
C ASN A 236 6.90 -18.52 -15.67
N PRO A 237 5.73 -18.30 -15.05
CA PRO A 237 5.61 -18.32 -13.59
C PRO A 237 5.92 -19.69 -12.96
N TYR A 238 5.94 -20.77 -13.74
CA TYR A 238 6.20 -22.13 -13.27
C TYR A 238 7.66 -22.60 -13.43
N HIS A 239 8.52 -21.80 -14.07
CA HIS A 239 9.94 -22.12 -14.28
C HIS A 239 10.78 -20.83 -14.29
N GLU A 240 11.70 -20.68 -13.33
CA GLU A 240 12.49 -19.45 -13.11
C GLU A 240 13.24 -18.94 -14.36
N ASP A 241 13.73 -19.83 -15.21
CA ASP A 241 14.40 -19.52 -16.50
C ASP A 241 13.50 -19.73 -17.74
N GLY A 242 12.22 -20.06 -17.55
CA GLY A 242 11.30 -20.41 -18.63
C GLY A 242 10.81 -19.18 -19.39
N LEU A 243 10.94 -19.18 -20.72
CA LEU A 243 10.35 -18.17 -21.60
C LEU A 243 9.33 -18.79 -22.57
N LEU A 244 8.09 -18.31 -22.54
CA LEU A 244 7.00 -18.80 -23.38
C LEU A 244 6.74 -17.87 -24.58
N PRO A 245 6.74 -18.38 -25.82
CA PRO A 245 6.34 -17.60 -26.99
C PRO A 245 4.90 -17.11 -26.85
N THR A 246 4.75 -15.78 -26.88
CA THR A 246 3.48 -15.09 -26.68
C THR A 246 3.23 -14.15 -27.86
N THR A 247 2.02 -14.19 -28.41
CA THR A 247 1.60 -13.29 -29.50
C THR A 247 0.47 -12.41 -28.99
N ILE A 248 0.60 -11.11 -29.23
CA ILE A 248 -0.47 -10.13 -29.01
C ILE A 248 -0.96 -9.64 -30.37
N ARG A 249 -2.27 -9.73 -30.60
CA ARG A 249 -2.92 -9.30 -31.84
C ARG A 249 -3.96 -8.22 -31.52
N LEU A 250 -3.84 -7.06 -32.16
CA LEU A 250 -4.90 -6.07 -32.21
C LEU A 250 -6.07 -6.61 -33.07
N LEU A 251 -7.29 -6.53 -32.54
CA LEU A 251 -8.53 -6.92 -33.20
C LEU A 251 -9.20 -5.70 -33.85
N ASP A 252 -10.11 -5.95 -34.81
CA ASP A 252 -10.88 -4.90 -35.48
C ASP A 252 -11.78 -4.10 -34.51
N THR A 253 -12.14 -4.70 -33.35
CA THR A 253 -12.84 -4.04 -32.25
C THR A 253 -11.98 -3.03 -31.49
N GLY A 254 -10.66 -3.00 -31.72
CA GLY A 254 -9.68 -2.21 -30.96
C GLY A 254 -9.14 -2.89 -29.71
N GLN A 255 -9.66 -4.08 -29.35
CA GLN A 255 -9.17 -4.89 -28.23
C GLN A 255 -7.92 -5.69 -28.63
N PHE A 256 -7.18 -6.20 -27.65
CA PHE A 256 -6.02 -7.05 -27.89
C PHE A 256 -6.29 -8.50 -27.45
N GLU A 257 -6.00 -9.44 -28.33
CA GLU A 257 -5.99 -10.88 -28.05
C GLU A 257 -4.55 -11.31 -27.69
N ILE A 258 -4.36 -11.79 -26.46
CA ILE A 258 -3.11 -12.40 -25.99
C ILE A 258 -3.23 -13.92 -26.13
N SER A 259 -2.27 -14.52 -26.82
CA SER A 259 -2.16 -15.98 -26.99
C SER A 259 -0.74 -16.44 -26.65
N THR A 260 -0.63 -17.16 -25.53
CA THR A 260 0.58 -17.92 -25.15
C THR A 260 0.40 -19.37 -25.60
N LYS A 261 1.50 -20.04 -25.97
CA LYS A 261 1.49 -21.34 -26.66
C LYS A 261 0.61 -22.42 -26.00
N ASP A 262 0.59 -22.44 -24.67
CA ASP A 262 -0.01 -23.51 -23.86
C ASP A 262 -1.17 -22.99 -22.96
N SER A 263 -1.71 -21.80 -23.23
CA SER A 263 -2.79 -21.16 -22.45
C SER A 263 -4.08 -20.99 -23.25
N ARG A 264 -5.20 -20.73 -22.55
CA ARG A 264 -6.38 -20.10 -23.18
C ARG A 264 -5.97 -18.71 -23.70
N ARG A 265 -6.68 -18.23 -24.74
CA ARG A 265 -6.54 -16.85 -25.20
C ARG A 265 -7.22 -15.92 -24.20
N ALA A 266 -6.63 -14.77 -23.95
CA ALA A 266 -7.24 -13.70 -23.16
C ALA A 266 -7.52 -12.51 -24.09
N VAL A 267 -8.70 -11.91 -23.97
CA VAL A 267 -9.03 -10.64 -24.65
C VAL A 267 -9.00 -9.54 -23.61
N ILE A 268 -8.25 -8.48 -23.90
CA ILE A 268 -8.09 -7.33 -23.03
C ILE A 268 -8.45 -6.03 -23.74
N SER A 269 -9.05 -5.12 -22.99
CA SER A 269 -9.46 -3.79 -23.43
C SER A 269 -8.57 -2.77 -22.73
N LEU A 270 -7.68 -2.08 -23.45
CA LEU A 270 -6.80 -1.06 -22.86
C LEU A 270 -7.44 0.31 -22.92
N PHE A 271 -7.20 1.09 -21.87
CA PHE A 271 -7.63 2.47 -21.74
C PHE A 271 -6.49 3.32 -21.15
N PRO A 272 -6.36 4.60 -21.52
CA PRO A 272 -5.28 5.45 -21.04
C PRO A 272 -5.43 5.74 -19.55
N PHE A 273 -4.34 5.62 -18.78
CA PHE A 273 -4.26 6.10 -17.40
C PHE A 273 -3.41 7.37 -17.35
N ASN A 274 -2.16 7.26 -17.81
CA ASN A 274 -1.27 8.38 -18.08
C ASN A 274 -0.55 8.11 -19.40
N GLU A 275 -1.14 8.59 -20.50
CA GLU A 275 -0.67 8.32 -21.86
C GLU A 275 0.74 8.89 -22.10
N ALA A 276 1.07 10.03 -21.50
CA ALA A 276 2.39 10.66 -21.60
C ALA A 276 3.52 9.78 -21.03
N GLU A 277 3.20 8.88 -20.10
CA GLU A 277 4.13 7.94 -19.46
C GLU A 277 3.98 6.51 -19.97
N GLY A 278 3.09 6.26 -20.94
CA GLY A 278 2.84 4.92 -21.48
C GLY A 278 2.19 3.96 -20.48
N GLN A 279 1.30 4.49 -19.63
CA GLN A 279 0.58 3.77 -18.58
C GLN A 279 -0.90 3.61 -18.93
N TYR A 280 -1.44 2.41 -18.77
CA TYR A 280 -2.78 2.03 -19.18
C TYR A 280 -3.47 1.17 -18.12
N LEU A 281 -4.80 1.28 -18.04
CA LEU A 281 -5.64 0.28 -17.37
C LEU A 281 -6.09 -0.73 -18.43
N ALA A 282 -5.78 -2.01 -18.25
CA ALA A 282 -6.33 -3.09 -19.05
C ALA A 282 -7.48 -3.75 -18.29
N ILE A 283 -8.61 -3.92 -18.97
CA ILE A 283 -9.74 -4.69 -18.46
C ILE A 283 -9.76 -6.04 -19.17
N LYS A 284 -9.57 -7.12 -18.40
CA LYS A 284 -9.47 -8.51 -18.84
C LYS A 284 -10.76 -9.24 -18.48
N ASP A 285 -11.53 -9.63 -19.48
CA ASP A 285 -12.76 -10.40 -19.26
C ASP A 285 -12.39 -11.82 -18.81
N LEU A 286 -12.92 -12.26 -17.67
CA LEU A 286 -12.70 -13.61 -17.17
C LEU A 286 -13.93 -14.45 -17.45
N GLU A 287 -13.89 -15.20 -18.55
CA GLU A 287 -14.91 -16.23 -18.83
C GLU A 287 -14.82 -17.38 -17.82
N TYR A 288 -15.46 -17.19 -16.65
CA TYR A 288 -15.73 -18.23 -15.66
C TYR A 288 -17.22 -18.56 -15.66
N GLY A 289 -17.58 -19.74 -16.17
CA GLY A 289 -18.95 -20.25 -16.11
C GLY A 289 -19.16 -21.48 -16.99
N GLU A 290 -20.23 -22.21 -16.71
CA GLU A 290 -20.85 -23.10 -17.70
C GLU A 290 -21.63 -22.23 -18.72
N GLU A 291 -21.86 -22.72 -19.94
CA GLU A 291 -22.44 -21.92 -21.05
C GLU A 291 -23.77 -21.21 -20.70
N ASP A 292 -24.54 -21.78 -19.77
CA ASP A 292 -25.84 -21.28 -19.34
C ASP A 292 -25.78 -20.17 -18.26
N ASN A 293 -24.62 -19.91 -17.62
CA ASN A 293 -24.50 -18.88 -16.58
C ASN A 293 -23.06 -18.30 -16.43
N PRO A 294 -22.58 -17.49 -17.41
CA PRO A 294 -21.28 -16.85 -17.33
C PRO A 294 -21.20 -15.79 -16.22
N SER A 295 -20.23 -15.94 -15.31
CA SER A 295 -19.85 -14.91 -14.35
C SER A 295 -18.91 -13.92 -15.03
N HIS A 296 -19.44 -12.77 -15.46
CA HIS A 296 -18.68 -11.65 -16.03
C HIS A 296 -17.93 -10.84 -14.95
N ALA A 297 -17.04 -11.52 -14.23
CA ALA A 297 -16.02 -10.86 -13.42
C ALA A 297 -14.91 -10.40 -14.38
N VAL A 298 -14.56 -9.11 -14.34
CA VAL A 298 -13.36 -8.65 -15.06
C VAL A 298 -12.25 -8.29 -14.07
N ASN A 299 -11.02 -8.62 -14.44
CA ASN A 299 -9.83 -8.12 -13.75
C ASN A 299 -9.44 -6.77 -14.34
N ILE A 300 -8.98 -5.87 -13.46
CA ILE A 300 -8.21 -4.69 -13.89
C ILE A 300 -6.73 -5.02 -13.68
N ASP A 301 -5.98 -5.01 -14.77
CA ASP A 301 -4.52 -5.06 -14.75
C ASP A 301 -3.98 -3.65 -15.04
N TYR A 302 -2.96 -3.22 -14.30
CA TYR A 302 -2.14 -2.07 -14.64
C TYR A 302 -1.10 -2.48 -15.68
N VAL A 303 -0.96 -1.71 -16.76
CA VAL A 303 -0.09 -2.03 -17.90
C VAL A 303 0.85 -0.87 -18.18
N VAL A 304 2.15 -1.16 -18.18
CA VAL A 304 3.21 -0.17 -18.38
C VAL A 304 4.22 -0.61 -19.43
N ARG A 305 4.65 0.34 -20.25
CA ARG A 305 5.75 0.16 -21.21
C ARG A 305 7.10 0.34 -20.50
N THR A 306 8.04 -0.55 -20.79
CA THR A 306 9.43 -0.49 -20.29
C THR A 306 10.42 -0.48 -21.46
N SER A 307 11.72 -0.30 -21.17
CA SER A 307 12.78 -0.46 -22.17
C SER A 307 12.79 -1.86 -22.81
N ASP A 308 12.43 -2.88 -22.03
CA ASP A 308 12.65 -4.28 -22.39
C ASP A 308 11.41 -4.93 -23.00
N GLY A 309 10.26 -4.26 -22.92
CA GLY A 309 8.96 -4.73 -23.39
C GLY A 309 7.81 -4.19 -22.53
N TRP A 310 6.82 -5.03 -22.23
CA TRP A 310 5.60 -4.67 -21.50
C TRP A 310 5.49 -5.41 -20.18
N ILE A 311 4.92 -4.76 -19.16
CA ILE A 311 4.60 -5.37 -17.87
C ILE A 311 3.10 -5.21 -17.63
N PHE A 312 2.47 -6.32 -17.23
CA PHE A 312 1.08 -6.40 -16.79
C PHE A 312 1.08 -6.82 -15.31
N GLN A 313 0.37 -6.07 -14.47
CA GLN A 313 0.28 -6.29 -13.04
C GLN A 313 -1.19 -6.27 -12.62
N SER A 314 -1.73 -7.37 -12.10
CA SER A 314 -3.11 -7.36 -11.61
C SER A 314 -3.24 -6.44 -10.39
N VAL A 315 -4.24 -5.57 -10.43
CA VAL A 315 -4.57 -4.67 -9.31
C VAL A 315 -5.32 -5.46 -8.25
N THR A 316 -4.88 -5.33 -7.00
CA THR A 316 -5.45 -6.04 -5.85
C THR A 316 -5.86 -5.06 -4.76
N VAL A 317 -6.77 -5.46 -3.87
CA VAL A 317 -7.02 -4.70 -2.64
C VAL A 317 -5.84 -4.97 -1.72
N GLN A 318 -5.22 -3.91 -1.18
CA GLN A 318 -4.06 -4.05 -0.31
C GLN A 318 -4.39 -4.93 0.90
N GLU A 319 -3.56 -5.94 1.15
CA GLU A 319 -3.65 -6.75 2.37
C GLU A 319 -3.15 -5.92 3.58
N CYS A 320 -4.05 -5.26 4.29
CA CYS A 320 -3.74 -4.81 5.63
C CYS A 320 -3.69 -6.04 6.55
N VAL A 321 -2.48 -6.43 6.96
CA VAL A 321 -2.15 -7.63 7.74
C VAL A 321 -2.76 -7.64 9.17
N ALA A 322 -3.62 -6.66 9.50
CA ALA A 322 -4.33 -6.54 10.77
C ALA A 322 -5.85 -6.39 10.59
N ARG A 323 -6.60 -7.38 11.10
CA ARG A 323 -8.06 -7.33 11.27
C ARG A 323 -8.43 -6.33 12.37
N SER A 324 -9.54 -5.60 12.35
CA SER A 324 -10.51 -5.34 11.27
C SER A 324 -10.86 -3.85 11.17
N ALA A 325 -10.51 -3.02 12.16
CA ALA A 325 -10.87 -1.61 12.20
C ALA A 325 -10.16 -0.81 11.10
N ILE A 326 -8.85 -1.02 10.92
CA ILE A 326 -8.06 -0.38 9.87
C ILE A 326 -8.48 -0.88 8.48
N VAL A 327 -8.74 -2.19 8.31
CA VAL A 327 -9.31 -2.76 7.06
C VAL A 327 -10.67 -2.14 6.74
N SER A 328 -11.58 -2.06 7.72
CA SER A 328 -12.89 -1.44 7.55
C SER A 328 -12.79 0.05 7.25
N MET A 329 -11.80 0.75 7.82
CA MET A 329 -11.50 2.15 7.54
C MET A 329 -11.04 2.34 6.09
N HIS A 330 -10.08 1.54 5.60
CA HIS A 330 -9.68 1.55 4.19
C HIS A 330 -10.87 1.25 3.27
N ARG A 331 -11.66 0.21 3.55
CA ARG A 331 -12.85 -0.14 2.74
C ARG A 331 -13.92 0.95 2.74
N ASP A 332 -14.14 1.63 3.88
CA ASP A 332 -15.05 2.78 3.97
C ASP A 332 -14.53 4.00 3.19
N LEU A 333 -13.22 4.29 3.27
CA LEU A 333 -12.58 5.35 2.49
C LEU A 333 -12.69 5.07 0.98
N MET A 334 -12.38 3.86 0.53
CA MET A 334 -12.56 3.40 -0.84
C MET A 334 -14.04 3.47 -1.27
N GLY A 335 -14.97 3.09 -0.40
CA GLY A 335 -16.41 3.20 -0.64
C GLY A 335 -16.86 4.65 -0.81
N ARG A 336 -16.40 5.55 0.07
CA ARG A 336 -16.62 7.00 -0.05
C ARG A 336 -16.04 7.57 -1.35
N ALA A 337 -14.86 7.13 -1.76
CA ALA A 337 -14.24 7.53 -3.04
C ALA A 337 -15.04 7.02 -4.25
N ALA A 338 -15.37 5.73 -4.31
CA ALA A 338 -16.19 5.14 -5.36
C ALA A 338 -17.53 5.89 -5.53
N LEU A 339 -18.22 6.19 -4.43
CA LEU A 339 -19.48 6.93 -4.44
C LEU A 339 -19.35 8.36 -5.01
N ARG A 340 -18.22 9.07 -4.78
CA ARG A 340 -17.97 10.39 -5.40
C ARG A 340 -17.92 10.31 -6.93
N HIS A 341 -17.35 9.23 -7.46
CA HIS A 341 -17.22 9.00 -8.91
C HIS A 341 -18.47 8.30 -9.50
N GLY A 342 -19.54 8.14 -8.71
CA GLY A 342 -20.80 7.54 -9.15
C GLY A 342 -20.79 6.01 -9.24
N LEU A 343 -19.84 5.36 -8.56
CA LEU A 343 -19.60 3.93 -8.52
C LEU A 343 -19.98 3.35 -7.15
N THR A 344 -20.22 2.05 -7.05
CA THR A 344 -20.47 1.35 -5.79
C THR A 344 -19.42 0.29 -5.56
N TRP A 345 -18.79 0.33 -4.38
CA TRP A 345 -17.79 -0.62 -3.91
C TRP A 345 -18.34 -1.40 -2.71
N ASN A 346 -18.33 -2.73 -2.75
CA ASN A 346 -18.86 -3.58 -1.67
C ASN A 346 -17.78 -4.20 -0.77
N GLY A 347 -16.50 -3.98 -1.08
CA GLY A 347 -15.35 -4.54 -0.35
C GLY A 347 -14.54 -5.58 -1.15
N SER A 348 -15.06 -6.07 -2.27
CA SER A 348 -14.36 -6.87 -3.28
C SER A 348 -14.66 -6.41 -4.71
N ASP A 349 -15.91 -5.99 -4.96
CA ASP A 349 -16.43 -5.72 -6.30
C ASP A 349 -16.73 -4.24 -6.51
N LEU A 350 -16.38 -3.74 -7.70
CA LEU A 350 -16.77 -2.42 -8.18
C LEU A 350 -17.93 -2.53 -9.17
N SER A 351 -18.93 -1.67 -9.05
CA SER A 351 -20.15 -1.73 -9.86
C SER A 351 -20.71 -0.34 -10.20
N GLY A 352 -21.58 -0.29 -11.21
CA GLY A 352 -22.22 0.96 -11.67
C GLY A 352 -21.39 1.78 -12.67
N LEU A 353 -20.35 1.20 -13.26
CA LEU A 353 -19.51 1.87 -14.27
C LEU A 353 -20.30 2.18 -15.55
N LYS A 354 -20.27 3.44 -15.99
CA LYS A 354 -20.98 3.92 -17.19
C LYS A 354 -20.04 4.45 -18.27
N SER A 355 -18.86 4.94 -17.88
CA SER A 355 -17.81 5.34 -18.82
C SER A 355 -16.42 5.13 -18.22
N ILE A 356 -15.40 5.08 -19.08
CA ILE A 356 -14.01 4.86 -18.67
C ILE A 356 -13.43 6.05 -17.91
N GLU A 357 -13.88 7.27 -18.17
CA GLU A 357 -13.44 8.47 -17.47
C GLU A 357 -13.80 8.39 -15.98
N GLN A 358 -14.88 7.70 -15.60
CA GLN A 358 -15.19 7.43 -14.18
C GLN A 358 -14.18 6.49 -13.54
N LEU A 359 -13.70 5.48 -14.28
CA LEU A 359 -12.69 4.54 -13.77
C LEU A 359 -11.32 5.23 -13.67
N ALA A 360 -10.93 5.98 -14.70
CA ALA A 360 -9.70 6.78 -14.68
C ALA A 360 -9.73 7.83 -13.57
N ALA A 361 -10.86 8.51 -13.34
CA ALA A 361 -11.02 9.44 -12.23
C ALA A 361 -10.97 8.76 -10.85
N LEU A 362 -11.54 7.55 -10.72
CA LEU A 362 -11.45 6.76 -9.48
C LEU A 362 -10.02 6.30 -9.20
N PHE A 363 -9.28 5.85 -10.22
CA PHE A 363 -7.86 5.47 -10.11
C PHE A 363 -6.92 6.69 -10.02
N GLY A 364 -7.43 7.90 -10.30
CA GLY A 364 -6.78 9.17 -9.98
C GLY A 364 -7.07 9.67 -8.54
N ASP A 365 -7.98 9.02 -7.82
CA ASP A 365 -8.38 9.41 -6.47
C ASP A 365 -7.53 8.67 -5.42
N GLY A 366 -6.57 9.39 -4.83
CA GLY A 366 -5.67 8.85 -3.80
C GLY A 366 -6.37 8.20 -2.61
N GLN A 367 -7.62 8.58 -2.31
CA GLN A 367 -8.40 7.93 -1.25
C GLN A 367 -8.88 6.52 -1.63
N PHE A 368 -9.07 6.24 -2.93
CA PHE A 368 -9.34 4.90 -3.42
C PHE A 368 -8.04 4.10 -3.56
N THR A 369 -7.01 4.70 -4.19
CA THR A 369 -5.77 3.99 -4.52
C THR A 369 -4.84 3.73 -3.33
N SER A 370 -4.99 4.43 -2.20
CA SER A 370 -4.32 4.04 -0.93
C SER A 370 -4.79 2.69 -0.39
N GLY A 371 -5.94 2.17 -0.84
CA GLY A 371 -6.41 0.81 -0.54
C GLY A 371 -6.04 -0.24 -1.58
N LEU A 372 -5.22 0.10 -2.58
CA LEU A 372 -4.84 -0.79 -3.68
C LEU A 372 -3.35 -1.15 -3.63
N SER A 373 -3.06 -2.37 -4.07
CA SER A 373 -1.71 -2.85 -4.40
C SER A 373 -1.70 -3.42 -5.82
N VAL A 374 -0.53 -3.81 -6.28
CA VAL A 374 -0.36 -4.77 -7.38
C VAL A 374 0.11 -6.11 -6.82
N ASP A 375 -0.19 -7.19 -7.54
CA ASP A 375 0.32 -8.53 -7.26
C ASP A 375 1.74 -8.68 -7.86
N ASP A 376 2.76 -8.54 -7.01
CA ASP A 376 4.17 -8.68 -7.40
C ASP A 376 4.59 -10.15 -7.64
N GLU A 377 3.82 -11.13 -7.16
CA GLU A 377 4.08 -12.56 -7.42
C GLU A 377 3.55 -12.98 -8.80
N ARG A 378 2.54 -12.28 -9.35
CA ARG A 378 1.91 -12.57 -10.64
C ARG A 378 2.16 -11.50 -11.71
N VAL A 379 3.33 -10.89 -11.71
CA VAL A 379 3.74 -9.92 -12.74
C VAL A 379 4.00 -10.62 -14.08
N GLU A 380 3.06 -10.49 -15.01
CA GLU A 380 3.22 -10.98 -16.39
C GLU A 380 4.16 -10.02 -17.17
N ARG A 381 5.43 -10.43 -17.35
CA ARG A 381 6.43 -9.67 -18.12
C ARG A 381 6.57 -10.20 -19.54
N LEU A 382 6.42 -9.32 -20.53
CA LEU A 382 6.55 -9.61 -21.96
C LEU A 382 7.78 -8.93 -22.54
N PHE A 383 8.84 -9.69 -22.75
CA PHE A 383 10.09 -9.20 -23.32
C PHE A 383 10.02 -9.13 -24.84
N SER A 384 10.55 -8.05 -25.42
CA SER A 384 10.81 -7.99 -26.86
C SER A 384 11.90 -8.99 -27.24
N ARG A 385 11.90 -9.46 -28.50
CA ARG A 385 12.95 -10.38 -28.98
C ARG A 385 14.33 -9.74 -29.01
N GLU A 386 14.38 -8.44 -29.26
CA GLU A 386 15.61 -7.66 -29.37
C GLU A 386 16.24 -7.43 -27.98
N SER A 387 15.44 -7.12 -26.94
CA SER A 387 15.98 -6.89 -25.58
C SER A 387 16.62 -8.15 -24.98
N ILE A 388 16.08 -9.34 -25.28
CA ILE A 388 16.70 -10.62 -24.91
C ILE A 388 18.02 -10.86 -25.65
N GLN A 389 18.11 -10.48 -26.93
CA GLN A 389 19.36 -10.60 -27.68
C GLN A 389 20.45 -9.69 -27.09
N THR A 390 20.13 -8.44 -26.75
CA THR A 390 21.06 -7.53 -26.06
C THR A 390 21.53 -8.12 -24.72
N ARG A 391 20.62 -8.59 -23.86
CA ARG A 391 20.96 -9.20 -22.56
C ARG A 391 21.80 -10.49 -22.66
N LEU A 392 21.80 -11.17 -23.81
CA LEU A 392 22.64 -12.35 -24.09
C LEU A 392 23.99 -12.00 -24.73
N LEU A 393 24.19 -10.74 -25.14
CA LEU A 393 25.45 -10.23 -25.70
C LEU A 393 26.25 -9.42 -24.66
N ASP A 394 25.58 -8.91 -23.61
CA ASP A 394 26.18 -8.22 -22.46
C ASP A 394 26.61 -9.18 -21.32
N LYS A 395 26.50 -10.50 -21.53
CA LYS A 395 26.93 -11.59 -20.61
C LYS A 395 27.98 -12.49 -21.26
#